data_AF-A0A644Y6V1-F1
#
_entry.id   AF-A0A644Y6V1-F1
#
_cell.length_a   1.000
_cell.length_b   1.000
_cell.length_c   1.000
_cell.angle_alpha   90.00
_cell.angle_beta   90.00
_cell.angle_gamma   90.00
#
_symmetry.space_group_name_H-M   'P 1'
#
loop_
_entity.id
_entity.type
_entity.pdbx_description
1 polymer ?
#
loop_
_entity_poly.entity_id
_entity_poly.type
_entity_poly.pdbx_seq_one_letter_code
_entity_poly.pdbx_strand_id
1 'polypeptide(L)' 'MSKIIELINSIFKTKEEILLDDRFEFRLNKNEKILIKKYCDLQRISASEFFRKVAMKEIDNFIKAGR' A
#
# COMPACT_ATOMS: atom_id res chain seq x y z
N MET A 1 3.34 -12.45 -16.44
CA MET A 1 4.01 -11.36 -15.71
C MET A 1 2.92 -10.43 -15.19
N SER A 2 2.93 -10.07 -13.90
CA SER A 2 1.84 -9.28 -13.32
C SER A 2 1.70 -7.93 -14.04
N LYS A 3 0.50 -7.57 -14.51
CA LYS A 3 0.20 -6.28 -15.18
C LYS A 3 0.65 -5.06 -14.36
N ILE A 4 0.75 -5.20 -13.04
CA ILE A 4 1.32 -4.19 -12.14
C ILE A 4 2.81 -3.97 -12.43
N ILE A 5 3.58 -5.03 -12.63
CA ILE A 5 5.01 -4.95 -12.92
C ILE A 5 5.22 -4.24 -14.27
N GLU A 6 4.37 -4.51 -15.26
CA GLU A 6 4.43 -3.82 -16.56
C GLU A 6 4.10 -2.33 -16.45
N LEU A 7 3.10 -1.96 -15.67
CA LEU A 7 2.74 -0.55 -15.43
C LEU A 7 3.83 0.19 -14.64
N ILE A 8 4.34 -0.43 -13.57
CA ILE A 8 5.51 0.06 -12.82
C ILE A 8 6.64 0.32 -13.82
N ASN A 9 7.03 -0.69 -14.59
CA ASN A 9 8.12 -0.56 -15.56
C ASN A 9 7.85 0.50 -16.64
N SER A 10 6.60 0.77 -17.04
CA SER A 10 6.31 1.84 -18.00
C SER A 10 6.40 3.24 -17.38
N ILE A 11 6.00 3.39 -16.11
CA ILE A 11 6.09 4.67 -15.37
C ILE A 11 7.55 5.00 -15.06
N PHE A 12 8.33 4.01 -14.61
CA PHE A 12 9.73 4.19 -14.19
C PHE A 12 10.75 4.22 -15.35
N LYS A 13 10.36 3.90 -16.59
CA LYS A 13 11.27 3.93 -17.76
C LYS A 13 11.60 5.35 -18.27
N THR A 14 10.90 6.38 -17.83
CA THR A 14 10.93 7.69 -18.51
C THR A 14 11.57 8.86 -17.77
N LYS A 15 11.87 8.77 -16.47
CA LYS A 15 12.55 9.83 -15.70
C LYS A 15 13.32 9.22 -14.53
N GLU A 16 14.33 9.94 -14.05
CA GLU A 16 15.08 9.65 -12.81
C GLU A 16 14.16 8.98 -11.77
N GLU A 17 14.60 7.86 -11.19
CA GLU A 17 13.85 7.13 -10.17
C GLU A 17 13.57 8.06 -8.98
N ILE A 18 12.39 8.68 -8.95
CA ILE A 18 11.91 9.42 -7.78
C ILE A 18 11.46 8.38 -6.77
N LEU A 19 12.41 7.97 -5.93
CA LEU A 19 12.13 7.10 -4.79
C LEU A 19 11.62 7.96 -3.64
N LEU A 20 10.36 7.76 -3.26
CA LEU A 20 9.77 8.43 -2.11
C LEU A 20 10.24 7.70 -0.84
N ASP A 21 11.35 8.16 -0.26
CA ASP A 21 11.95 7.63 0.99
C ASP A 21 11.32 8.24 2.26
N ASP A 22 10.20 8.95 2.09
CA ASP A 22 9.54 9.62 3.20
C ASP A 22 8.86 8.63 4.16
N ARG A 23 8.98 8.92 5.45
CA ARG A 23 8.23 8.21 6.48
C ARG A 23 6.78 8.67 6.48
N PHE A 24 5.87 7.72 6.33
CA PHE A 24 4.44 7.98 6.47
C PHE A 24 3.97 7.83 7.92
N GLU A 25 3.22 8.82 8.39
CA GLU A 25 2.55 8.80 9.70
C GLU A 25 1.03 8.81 9.53
N PHE A 26 0.36 7.89 10.22
CA PHE A 26 -1.10 7.78 10.23
C PHE A 26 -1.66 8.32 11.54
N ARG A 27 -2.52 9.34 11.44
CA ARG A 27 -3.29 9.83 12.59
C ARG A 27 -4.58 9.03 12.71
N LEU A 28 -4.67 8.26 13.77
CA LEU A 28 -5.80 7.37 14.06
C LEU A 28 -6.42 7.70 15.41
N ASN A 29 -7.74 7.59 15.50
CA ASN A 29 -8.46 7.66 16.77
C ASN A 29 -8.29 6.37 17.58
N LYS A 30 -8.76 6.38 18.83
CA LYS A 30 -8.61 5.25 19.76
C LYS A 30 -9.25 3.95 19.22
N ASN A 31 -10.44 4.05 18.63
CA ASN A 31 -11.19 2.88 18.17
C ASN A 31 -10.54 2.25 16.95
N GLU A 32 -10.07 3.07 15.99
CA GLU A 32 -9.32 2.63 14.81
C GLU A 32 -8.05 1.88 15.21
N LYS A 33 -7.28 2.42 16.18
CA LYS A 33 -6.08 1.76 16.71
C LYS A 33 -6.37 0.38 17.27
N ILE A 34 -7.44 0.26 18.07
CA ILE A 34 -7.85 -1.02 18.67
C ILE A 34 -8.23 -2.02 17.59
N LEU A 35 -9.04 -1.60 16.61
CA LEU A 35 -9.50 -2.47 15.54
C LEU A 35 -8.35 -2.98 14.69
N ILE A 36 -7.46 -2.10 14.26
CA ILE A 36 -6.27 -2.47 13.46
C ILE A 36 -5.38 -3.42 14.26
N LYS A 37 -5.13 -3.15 15.55
CA LYS A 37 -4.33 -4.05 16.39
C LYS A 37 -4.92 -5.45 16.47
N LYS A 38 -6.23 -5.56 16.74
CA LYS A 38 -6.93 -6.86 16.79
C LYS A 38 -6.84 -7.60 15.47
N TYR A 39 -7.04 -6.90 14.35
CA TYR A 39 -6.92 -7.50 13.02
C TYR A 39 -5.50 -8.03 12.77
N CYS A 40 -4.48 -7.21 13.03
CA CYS A 40 -3.09 -7.59 12.85
C CYS A 40 -2.71 -8.80 13.71
N ASP A 41 -3.19 -8.87 14.95
CA ASP A 41 -2.96 -10.00 15.85
C ASP A 41 -3.59 -11.29 15.33
N LEU A 42 -4.84 -11.22 14.86
CA LEU A 42 -5.55 -12.37 14.27
C LEU A 42 -4.83 -12.89 13.02
N GLN A 43 -4.31 -11.98 12.19
CA GLN A 43 -3.60 -12.32 10.95
C GLN A 43 -2.11 -12.64 11.17
N ARG A 44 -1.59 -12.44 12.39
CA ARG A 44 -0.16 -12.58 12.73
C ARG A 44 0.75 -11.73 11.83
N ILE A 45 0.35 -10.49 11.56
CA ILE A 45 1.11 -9.53 10.73
C ILE A 45 1.42 -8.25 11.51
N SER A 46 2.41 -7.50 11.04
CA SER A 46 2.68 -6.16 11.57
C SER A 46 1.69 -5.11 11.04
N ALA A 47 1.54 -3.99 11.77
CA ALA A 47 0.75 -2.86 11.28
C ALA A 47 1.32 -2.29 9.95
N SER A 48 2.64 -2.22 9.81
CA SER A 48 3.29 -1.78 8.57
C SER A 48 2.94 -2.69 7.38
N GLU A 49 2.90 -4.00 7.60
CA GLU A 49 2.48 -4.95 6.57
C GLU A 49 1.01 -4.79 6.22
N PHE A 50 0.14 -4.60 7.22
CA PHE A 50 -1.27 -4.31 7.00
C PHE A 50 -1.46 -3.07 6.12
N PHE A 51 -0.85 -1.94 6.47
CA PHE A 51 -0.96 -0.71 5.68
C PHE A 51 -0.41 -0.86 4.27
N ARG A 52 0.71 -1.57 4.10
CA ARG A 52 1.26 -1.89 2.77
C ARG A 52 0.26 -2.70 1.94
N LYS A 53 -0.35 -3.75 2.51
CA LYS A 53 -1.35 -4.56 1.80
C LYS A 53 -2.57 -3.75 1.40
N VAL A 54 -3.07 -2.88 2.30
CA VAL A 54 -4.22 -2.01 2.01
C VAL A 54 -3.89 -1.02 0.89
N ALA A 55 -2.74 -0.33 0.98
CA ALA A 55 -2.32 0.63 -0.04
C ALA A 55 -2.14 -0.03 -1.43
N MET A 56 -1.50 -1.19 -1.48
CA MET A 56 -1.30 -1.89 -2.76
C MET A 56 -2.63 -2.39 -3.36
N LYS A 57 -3.58 -2.83 -2.52
CA LYS A 57 -4.91 -3.24 -2.98
C LYS A 57 -5.67 -2.05 -3.58
N GLU A 58 -5.59 -0.88 -2.97
CA GLU A 58 -6.25 0.32 -3.49
C GLU A 58 -5.66 0.77 -4.82
N ILE A 59 -4.33 0.76 -4.95
CA ILE A 59 -3.64 1.06 -6.21
C ILE A 59 -4.04 0.05 -7.30
N ASP A 60 -4.09 -1.25 -6.97
CA ASP A 60 -4.53 -2.29 -7.92
C ASP A 60 -5.99 -2.06 -8.38
N ASN A 61 -6.89 -1.69 -7.46
CA ASN A 61 -8.26 -1.34 -7.82
C ASN A 61 -8.33 -0.12 -8.74
N PHE A 62 -7.56 0.94 -8.44
CA PHE A 62 -7.48 2.14 -9.27
C PHE A 62 -7.02 1.80 -10.71
N ILE A 63 -5.96 0.99 -10.84
CA ILE A 63 -5.44 0.55 -12.14
C ILE A 63 -6.49 -0.26 -12.91
N LYS A 64 -7.26 -1.11 -12.21
CA LYS A 64 -8.32 -1.91 -12.82
C LYS A 64 -9.53 -1.08 -13.25
N ALA A 65 -9.90 -0.05 -12.50
CA ALA A 65 -11.04 0.81 -12.80
C ALA A 65 -10.79 1.77 -13.98
N GLY A 66 -9.52 2.09 -14.28
CA GLY A 66 -9.12 2.87 -15.46
C GLY A 66 -9.04 2.06 -16.76
N ARG A 67 -9.51 0.81 -16.77
CA ARG A 67 -9.63 -0.09 -17.92
C ARG A 67 -11.06 -0.61 -18.02
#